data_AF-A0AA91I308-F1
#
_entry.id   AF-A0AA91I308-F1
#
_cell.length_a   1.000
_cell.length_b   1.000
_cell.length_c   1.000
_cell.angle_alpha   90.00
_cell.angle_beta   90.00
_cell.angle_gamma   90.00
#
_symmetry.space_group_name_H-M   'P 1'
#
loop_
_entity.id
_entity.type
_entity.pdbx_description
1 polymer ?
#
loop_
_entity_poly.entity_id
_entity_poly.type
_entity_poly.pdbx_seq_one_letter_code
_entity_poly.pdbx_strand_id
1 'polypeptide(L)' 'MQALNEMTELGYTRTMFIENLSHQFIAVTGCGVYAYLDPVDVNGLFNNYVSDTLPIDAFIRQCVRDVLK' A
#
# COMPACT_ATOMS: atom_id res chain seq x y z
N MET A 1 -0.43 -16.87 21.85
CA MET A 1 0.40 -17.40 20.75
C MET A 1 -0.19 -17.06 19.39
N GLN A 2 -1.51 -17.25 19.19
CA GLN A 2 -2.21 -16.95 17.93
C GLN A 2 -2.24 -15.46 17.54
N ALA A 3 -2.59 -14.56 18.48
CA ALA A 3 -2.63 -13.10 18.22
C ALA A 3 -1.26 -12.48 17.86
N LEU A 4 -0.16 -13.03 18.38
CA LEU A 4 1.19 -12.56 18.03
C LEU A 4 1.51 -12.89 16.56
N ASN A 5 1.11 -14.07 16.10
CA ASN A 5 1.31 -14.52 14.73
C ASN A 5 0.51 -13.65 13.74
N GLU A 6 -0.76 -13.39 14.05
CA GLU A 6 -1.62 -12.50 13.26
C GLU A 6 -1.04 -11.07 13.17
N MET A 7 -0.48 -10.56 14.27
CA MET A 7 0.18 -9.25 14.29
C MET A 7 1.43 -9.21 13.40
N THR A 8 2.21 -10.30 13.38
CA THR A 8 3.39 -10.44 12.52
C THR A 8 3.01 -10.53 11.04
N GLU A 9 1.99 -11.32 10.70
CA GLU A 9 1.49 -11.44 9.33
C GLU A 9 0.93 -10.12 8.80
N LEU A 10 0.20 -9.37 9.62
CA LEU A 10 -0.31 -8.05 9.25
C LEU A 10 0.83 -7.05 9.05
N GLY A 11 1.85 -7.11 9.91
CA GLY A 11 3.06 -6.30 9.77
C GLY A 11 3.80 -6.58 8.46
N TYR A 12 3.98 -7.86 8.11
CA TYR A 12 4.60 -8.26 6.86
C TYR A 12 3.78 -7.80 5.64
N THR A 13 2.47 -8.03 5.67
CA THR A 13 1.54 -7.63 4.61
C THR A 13 1.57 -6.10 4.39
N ARG A 14 1.65 -5.33 5.47
CA ARG A 14 1.76 -3.87 5.41
C ARG A 14 3.06 -3.40 4.78
N THR A 15 4.19 -3.99 5.17
CA THR A 15 5.50 -3.68 4.56
C THR A 15 5.47 -3.97 3.05
N MET A 16 5.02 -5.16 2.65
CA MET A 16 4.90 -5.54 1.24
C MET A 16 3.98 -4.59 0.46
N PHE A 17 2.86 -4.18 1.05
CA PHE A 17 1.94 -3.22 0.43
C PHE A 17 2.62 -1.87 0.18
N ILE A 18 3.28 -1.30 1.19
CA ILE A 18 3.95 0.00 1.08
C ILE A 18 5.09 -0.06 0.06
N GLU A 19 5.87 -1.14 0.05
CA GLU A 19 6.95 -1.35 -0.92
C GLU A 19 6.43 -1.42 -2.35
N ASN A 20 5.42 -2.25 -2.61
CA ASN A 20 4.83 -2.37 -3.94
C ASN A 20 4.18 -1.05 -4.40
N LEU A 21 3.51 -0.34 -3.50
CA LEU A 21 2.93 0.97 -3.79
C LEU A 21 4.04 1.97 -4.16
N SER A 22 5.09 2.05 -3.35
CA SER A 22 6.24 2.93 -3.62
C SER A 22 6.93 2.59 -4.94
N HIS A 23 7.14 1.31 -5.24
CA HIS A 23 7.70 0.89 -6.52
C HIS A 23 6.82 1.30 -7.70
N GLN A 24 5.50 1.18 -7.58
CA GLN A 24 4.60 1.60 -8.65
C GLN A 24 4.63 3.13 -8.85
N PHE A 25 4.72 3.91 -7.78
CA PHE A 25 4.93 5.36 -7.87
C PHE A 25 6.26 5.70 -8.56
N ILE A 26 7.35 5.03 -8.19
CA ILE A 26 8.67 5.23 -8.81
C ILE A 26 8.63 4.90 -10.30
N ALA A 27 8.00 3.78 -10.67
CA ALA A 27 7.91 3.35 -12.06
C ALA A 27 7.13 4.35 -12.94
N VAL A 28 6.13 5.04 -12.37
CA VAL A 28 5.29 5.99 -13.12
C VAL A 28 5.84 7.41 -13.08
N THR A 29 6.47 7.82 -11.98
CA THR A 29 6.80 9.23 -11.72
C THR A 29 8.28 9.52 -11.54
N GLY A 30 9.10 8.50 -11.26
CA GLY A 30 10.48 8.63 -10.82
C GLY A 30 10.64 8.95 -9.32
N CYS A 31 9.55 9.11 -8.57
CA CYS A 31 9.57 9.41 -7.14
C CYS A 31 8.78 8.36 -6.33
N GLY A 32 9.19 8.13 -5.09
CA GLY A 32 8.48 7.24 -4.16
C GLY A 32 7.13 7.78 -3.71
N VAL A 33 6.29 6.91 -3.13
CA VAL A 33 4.93 7.26 -2.68
C VAL A 33 4.90 8.48 -1.74
N TYR A 34 5.90 8.63 -0.87
CA TYR A 34 5.96 9.72 0.10
C TYR A 34 6.31 11.10 -0.49
N ALA A 35 6.58 11.19 -1.80
CA ALA A 35 6.62 12.47 -2.49
C ALA A 35 5.20 13.03 -2.77
N TYR A 36 4.18 12.17 -2.72
CA TYR A 36 2.80 12.50 -3.08
C TYR A 36 1.81 12.37 -1.92
N LEU A 37 2.05 11.40 -1.04
CA LEU A 37 1.16 11.08 0.07
C LEU A 37 1.91 11.11 1.39
N ASP A 38 1.25 11.56 2.45
CA ASP A 38 1.83 11.46 3.79
C ASP A 38 1.63 10.04 4.39
N PRO A 39 2.31 9.71 5.50
CA PRO A 39 2.16 8.39 6.13
C PRO A 39 0.74 8.06 6.62
N VAL A 40 -0.09 9.06 6.94
CA VAL A 40 -1.48 8.86 7.34
C VAL A 40 -2.30 8.41 6.13
N ASP A 41 -2.11 9.05 4.98
CA ASP A 41 -2.79 8.68 3.73
C ASP A 41 -2.42 7.26 3.29
N VAL A 42 -1.12 6.93 3.31
CA VAL A 42 -0.63 5.57 2.96
C VAL A 42 -1.23 4.51 3.88
N ASN A 43 -1.40 4.83 5.16
CA ASN A 43 -2.07 3.93 6.11
C ASN A 43 -3.56 3.78 5.81
N GLY A 44 -4.23 4.85 5.41
CA GLY A 44 -5.60 4.80 4.93
C GLY A 44 -5.75 3.86 3.73
N LEU A 45 -4.84 3.96 2.75
CA LEU A 45 -4.82 3.06 1.60
C LEU A 45 -4.62 1.60 1.98
N PHE A 46 -3.73 1.32 2.95
CA PHE A 46 -3.54 -0.03 3.45
C PHE A 46 -4.78 -0.59 4.14
N ASN A 47 -5.45 0.20 4.99
CA ASN A 47 -6.68 -0.22 5.66
C ASN A 47 -7.80 -0.53 4.65
N ASN A 48 -7.88 0.27 3.58
CA ASN A 48 -8.81 0.02 2.48
C ASN A 48 -8.45 -1.29 1.77
N TYR A 49 -7.18 -1.53 1.46
CA TYR A 49 -6.72 -2.78 0.85
C TYR A 49 -7.08 -4.03 1.68
N VAL A 50 -6.86 -3.98 3.00
CA VAL A 50 -7.19 -5.10 3.90
C VAL A 50 -8.70 -5.42 3.89
N SER A 51 -9.54 -4.42 3.60
CA SER A 51 -11.00 -4.58 3.53
C SER A 51 -11.50 -4.89 2.11
N ASP A 52 -10.60 -4.89 1.11
CA ASP A 52 -10.92 -5.07 -0.30
C ASP A 52 -10.79 -6.56 -0.71
N THR A 53 -11.34 -6.91 -1.87
CA THR A 53 -11.23 -8.24 -2.49
C THR A 53 -10.26 -8.27 -3.67
N LEU A 54 -9.75 -7.10 -4.07
CA LEU A 54 -8.82 -6.96 -5.19
C LEU A 54 -7.45 -7.57 -4.88
N PRO A 55 -6.82 -8.23 -5.87
CA PRO A 55 -5.40 -8.55 -5.80
C PRO A 55 -4.57 -7.28 -5.60
N ILE A 56 -3.51 -7.38 -4.79
CA ILE A 56 -2.64 -6.25 -4.41
C ILE A 56 -2.19 -5.39 -5.59
N ASP A 57 -1.76 -5.99 -6.70
CA ASP A 57 -1.29 -5.25 -7.87
C ASP A 57 -2.40 -4.46 -8.55
N ALA A 58 -3.63 -4.97 -8.56
CA ALA A 58 -4.78 -4.29 -9.13
C ALA A 58 -5.17 -3.09 -8.26
N PHE A 59 -5.19 -3.28 -6.94
CA PHE A 59 -5.47 -2.23 -5.97
C PHE A 59 -4.42 -1.12 -6.04
N ILE A 60 -3.12 -1.46 -6.03
CA ILE A 60 -2.02 -0.49 -6.11
C ILE A 60 -2.10 0.35 -7.38
N ARG A 61 -2.33 -0.28 -8.54
CA ARG A 61 -2.51 0.46 -9.79
C ARG A 61 -3.70 1.42 -9.73
N GLN A 62 -4.76 1.07 -9.02
CA GLN A 62 -5.89 1.97 -8.79
C GLN A 62 -5.48 3.15 -7.91
N CYS A 63 -4.79 2.93 -6.79
CA CYS A 63 -4.28 4.00 -5.93
C CYS A 63 -3.40 4.98 -6.69
N VAL A 64 -2.42 4.49 -7.47
CA VAL A 64 -1.51 5.37 -8.23
C VAL A 64 -2.29 6.20 -9.25
N ARG A 65 -3.27 5.59 -9.94
CA ARG A 65 -4.15 6.34 -10.85
C ARG A 65 -4.98 7.39 -10.12
N ASP A 66 -5.50 7.10 -8.93
CA ASP A 66 -6.36 8.04 -8.22
C ASP A 66 -5.60 9.24 -7.65
N VAL A 67 -4.34 9.03 -7.25
CA VAL A 67 -3.48 10.10 -6.71
C VAL A 67 -2.89 10.99 -7.80
N LEU A 68 -2.58 10.44 -8.98
CA LEU A 68 -1.94 11.18 -10.07
C LEU A 68 -2.92 11.81 -11.07
N LYS A 69 -4.23 11.74 -10.79
CA LYS A 69 -5.28 12.35 -11.62
C LYS A 69 -5.26 13.87 -11.55
#